data_AF-A0AAW9KN42-F1
#
_entry.id   AF-A0AAW9KN42-F1
#
_cell.length_a   1.000
_cell.length_b   1.000
_cell.length_c   1.000
_cell.angle_alpha   90.00
_cell.angle_beta   90.00
_cell.angle_gamma   90.00
#
_symmetry.space_group_name_H-M   'P 1'
#
loop_
_entity.id
_entity.type
_entity.pdbx_description
1 polymer ?
#
loop_
_entity_poly.entity_id
_entity_poly.type
_entity_poly.pdbx_seq_one_letter_code
_entity_poly.pdbx_strand_id
1 'polypeptide(L)'
;QIGVSESSCKGFRADVTSYMFYLVRNGSKMDYTSYEPLKEAIEKKLMASVKDLSRIITKSRVRDKDQAEKYYSMVEEMKNNGYSSYCCDVILKYAANNLWKD
;
A
#
# COMPACT_ATOMS: atom_id res chain seq x y z
N GLN A 1 -7.54 -9.00 0.98
CA GLN A 1 -8.57 -8.79 2.02
C GLN A 1 -8.22 -7.51 2.78
N ILE A 2 -9.18 -6.62 3.09
CA ILE A 2 -8.92 -5.27 3.68
C ILE A 2 -9.02 -5.23 5.22
N GLY A 3 -8.91 -6.37 5.90
CA GLY A 3 -9.04 -6.44 7.36
C GLY A 3 -10.48 -6.30 7.89
N VAL A 4 -11.49 -6.23 7.02
CA VAL A 4 -12.91 -6.29 7.38
C VAL A 4 -13.38 -7.74 7.25
N SER A 5 -13.90 -8.32 8.33
CA SER A 5 -14.50 -9.66 8.31
C SER A 5 -15.80 -9.67 7.51
N GLU A 6 -16.16 -10.83 6.95
CA GLU A 6 -17.37 -10.97 6.14
C GLU A 6 -18.64 -10.58 6.91
N SER A 7 -18.66 -10.90 8.22
CA SER A 7 -19.73 -10.51 9.15
C SER A 7 -19.80 -9.00 9.41
N SER A 8 -18.68 -8.28 9.32
CA SER A 8 -18.60 -6.84 9.59
C SER A 8 -18.71 -5.97 8.33
N CYS A 9 -18.69 -6.56 7.13
CA CYS A 9 -18.78 -5.84 5.85
C CYS A 9 -20.02 -4.93 5.74
N LYS A 10 -21.17 -5.39 6.25
CA LYS A 10 -22.43 -4.62 6.20
C LYS A 10 -22.38 -3.40 7.13
N GLY A 11 -21.85 -3.58 8.35
CA GLY A 11 -21.67 -2.50 9.32
C GLY A 11 -20.70 -1.44 8.81
N PHE A 12 -19.54 -1.87 8.30
CA PHE A 12 -18.54 -0.97 7.73
C PHE A 12 -19.11 -0.08 6.61
N ARG A 13 -19.91 -0.64 5.69
CA ARG A 13 -20.57 0.15 4.63
C ARG A 13 -21.56 1.16 5.21
N ALA A 14 -22.34 0.78 6.23
CA ALA A 14 -23.29 1.66 6.88
C ALA A 14 -22.59 2.82 7.61
N ASP A 15 -21.48 2.54 8.28
CA ASP A 15 -20.69 3.54 9.00
C ASP A 15 -20.04 4.54 8.04
N VAL A 16 -19.40 4.05 6.97
CA VAL A 16 -18.84 4.91 5.91
C VAL A 16 -19.94 5.79 5.32
N THR A 17 -21.09 5.20 4.97
CA THR A 17 -22.20 5.93 4.37
C THR A 17 -22.74 7.01 5.31
N SER A 18 -22.89 6.69 6.60
CA SER A 18 -23.37 7.63 7.62
C SER A 18 -22.41 8.80 7.79
N TYR A 19 -21.10 8.52 7.82
CA TYR A 19 -20.07 9.55 7.90
C TYR A 19 -20.04 10.45 6.66
N MET A 20 -20.18 9.88 5.46
CA MET A 20 -20.25 10.66 4.22
C MET A 20 -21.48 11.58 4.20
N PHE A 21 -22.66 11.09 4.63
CA PHE A 21 -23.85 11.93 4.76
C PHE A 21 -23.66 13.06 5.77
N TYR A 22 -22.96 12.81 6.88
CA TYR A 22 -22.61 13.85 7.86
C TYR A 22 -21.73 14.94 7.24
N LEU A 23 -20.67 14.56 6.50
CA LEU A 23 -19.79 15.52 5.83
C LEU A 23 -20.53 16.37 4.78
N VAL A 24 -21.36 15.74 3.95
CA VAL A 24 -22.15 16.43 2.93
C VAL A 24 -23.14 17.42 3.56
N ARG A 25 -23.82 17.04 4.65
CA ARG A 25 -24.75 17.94 5.37
C ARG A 25 -24.04 19.14 5.98
N ASN A 26 -22.80 18.97 6.41
CA ASN A 26 -22.02 20.05 7.02
C ASN A 26 -21.26 20.91 6.01
N GLY A 27 -21.41 20.64 4.70
CA GLY A 27 -20.71 21.38 3.63
C GLY A 27 -19.19 21.13 3.61
N SER A 28 -18.71 20.11 4.31
CA SER A 28 -17.29 19.77 4.39
C SER A 28 -16.83 19.04 3.15
N LYS A 29 -15.60 19.30 2.71
CA LYS A 29 -14.97 18.60 1.58
C LYS A 29 -14.66 17.16 1.97
N MET A 30 -15.13 16.19 1.19
CA MET A 30 -14.77 14.79 1.40
C MET A 30 -13.30 14.58 1.01
N ASP A 31 -12.49 14.13 1.96
CA ASP A 31 -11.15 13.62 1.71
C ASP A 31 -11.07 12.16 2.16
N TYR A 32 -10.22 11.36 1.50
CA TYR A 32 -10.04 9.95 1.85
C TYR A 32 -9.42 9.80 3.26
N THR A 33 -8.77 10.85 3.76
CA THR A 33 -8.21 10.94 5.11
C THR A 33 -9.25 11.28 6.19
N SER A 34 -10.45 11.71 5.82
CA SER A 34 -11.44 12.20 6.78
C SER A 34 -12.00 11.09 7.69
N TYR A 35 -11.96 9.84 7.24
CA TYR A 35 -12.45 8.69 8.01
C TYR A 35 -11.37 7.62 8.12
N GLU A 36 -10.77 7.50 9.30
CA GLU A 36 -9.65 6.59 9.56
C GLU A 36 -9.94 5.13 9.13
N PRO A 37 -11.12 4.54 9.41
CA PRO A 37 -11.40 3.17 8.99
C PRO A 37 -11.47 2.99 7.46
N LEU A 38 -11.91 4.02 6.70
CA LEU A 38 -11.90 3.98 5.24
C LEU A 38 -10.49 4.17 4.69
N LYS A 39 -9.71 5.10 5.26
CA LYS A 39 -8.30 5.29 4.91
C LYS A 39 -7.51 3.99 5.11
N GLU A 40 -7.63 3.36 6.26
CA GLU A 40 -6.98 2.08 6.54
C GLU A 40 -7.40 0.98 5.55
N ALA A 41 -8.69 0.90 5.22
CA ALA A 41 -9.19 -0.08 4.26
C ALA A 41 -8.60 0.13 2.87
N ILE A 42 -8.46 1.39 2.42
CA ILE A 42 -7.84 1.76 1.15
C ILE A 42 -6.34 1.42 1.17
N GLU A 43 -5.62 1.81 2.21
CA GLU A 43 -4.20 1.49 2.38
C GLU A 43 -3.96 -0.03 2.37
N LYS A 44 -4.76 -0.79 3.12
CA LYS A 44 -4.71 -2.26 3.12
C LYS A 44 -5.01 -2.85 1.74
N LYS A 45 -5.95 -2.27 0.98
CA LYS A 45 -6.28 -2.73 -0.39
C LYS A 45 -5.13 -2.47 -1.35
N LEU A 46 -4.53 -1.28 -1.29
CA LEU A 46 -3.38 -0.91 -2.11
C LEU A 46 -2.18 -1.79 -1.77
N MET A 47 -1.88 -1.98 -0.48
CA MET A 47 -0.80 -2.85 -0.02
C MET A 47 -1.02 -4.31 -0.42
N ALA A 48 -2.24 -4.83 -0.32
CA ALA A 48 -2.55 -6.20 -0.78
C ALA A 48 -2.33 -6.35 -2.30
N SER A 49 -2.74 -5.36 -3.09
CA SER A 49 -2.55 -5.37 -4.54
C SER A 49 -1.06 -5.27 -4.92
N VAL A 50 -0.26 -4.51 -4.15
CA VAL A 50 1.20 -4.42 -4.33
C VAL A 50 1.92 -5.68 -3.85
N LYS A 51 1.43 -6.36 -2.80
CA LYS A 51 1.93 -7.67 -2.33
C LYS A 51 1.81 -8.73 -3.44
N ASP A 52 0.71 -8.71 -4.20
CA ASP A 52 0.50 -9.63 -5.32
C ASP A 52 1.35 -9.27 -6.56
N LEU A 53 1.64 -7.98 -6.78
CA LEU A 53 2.35 -7.50 -7.97
C LEU A 53 3.87 -7.58 -7.88
N SER A 54 4.46 -7.75 -6.70
CA SER A 54 5.91 -7.84 -6.60
C SER A 54 6.36 -8.69 -5.42
N ARG A 55 7.08 -9.75 -5.71
CA ARG A 55 8.08 -10.27 -4.77
C ARG A 55 9.28 -9.34 -4.93
N ILE A 56 9.66 -8.59 -3.88
CA ILE A 56 10.74 -7.58 -4.00
C ILE A 56 12.00 -8.40 -4.21
N ILE A 57 12.63 -8.13 -5.32
CA ILE A 57 13.90 -8.70 -5.65
C ILE A 57 14.91 -7.85 -4.90
N THR A 58 15.36 -8.29 -3.73
CA THR A 58 16.53 -7.68 -3.11
C THR A 58 17.74 -7.97 -3.98
N LYS A 59 18.75 -7.09 -3.96
CA LYS A 59 20.01 -7.29 -4.69
C LYS A 59 20.65 -8.67 -4.45
N SER A 60 20.48 -9.22 -3.24
CA SER A 60 20.94 -10.56 -2.83
C SER A 60 20.10 -11.74 -3.36
N ARG A 61 18.88 -11.48 -3.83
CA ARG A 61 17.92 -12.48 -4.34
C ARG A 61 17.74 -12.42 -5.86
N VAL A 62 18.38 -11.46 -6.54
CA VAL A 62 18.51 -11.44 -8.00
C VAL A 62 19.30 -12.68 -8.43
N ARG A 63 18.64 -13.66 -9.03
CA ARG A 63 19.29 -14.88 -9.56
C ARG A 63 19.29 -14.94 -11.08
N ASP A 64 18.32 -14.29 -11.70
CA ASP A 64 18.11 -14.28 -13.16
C ASP A 64 18.02 -12.84 -13.70
N LYS A 65 18.08 -12.72 -15.04
CA LYS A 65 18.05 -11.42 -15.73
C LYS A 65 16.74 -10.68 -15.54
N ASP A 66 15.61 -11.38 -15.59
CA ASP A 66 14.27 -10.79 -15.42
C ASP A 66 14.11 -10.15 -14.04
N GLN A 67 14.68 -10.78 -13.01
CA GLN A 67 14.73 -10.24 -11.66
C GLN A 67 15.66 -9.03 -11.55
N ALA A 68 16.80 -9.06 -12.25
CA ALA A 68 17.72 -7.92 -12.27
C ALA A 68 17.03 -6.69 -12.88
N GLU A 69 16.36 -6.85 -14.01
CA GLU A 69 15.63 -5.77 -14.69
C GLU A 69 14.54 -5.15 -13.80
N LYS A 70 13.75 -6.00 -13.12
CA LYS A 70 12.73 -5.53 -12.16
C LYS A 70 13.34 -4.78 -10.98
N TYR A 71 14.45 -5.26 -10.42
CA TYR A 71 15.15 -4.55 -9.34
C TYR A 71 15.64 -3.18 -9.80
N TYR A 72 16.29 -3.10 -10.97
CA TYR A 72 16.80 -1.83 -11.49
C TYR A 72 15.67 -0.86 -11.81
N SER A 73 14.58 -1.32 -12.43
CA SER A 73 13.39 -0.50 -12.69
C SER A 73 12.83 0.08 -11.39
N MET A 74 12.74 -0.73 -10.31
CA MET A 74 12.26 -0.28 -9.01
C MET A 74 13.18 0.75 -8.36
N VAL A 75 14.51 0.55 -8.44
CA VAL A 75 15.49 1.51 -7.92
C VAL A 75 15.45 2.83 -8.68
N GLU A 76 15.31 2.80 -10.01
CA GLU A 76 15.20 4.00 -10.84
C GLU A 76 13.91 4.78 -10.55
N GLU A 77 12.77 4.10 -10.41
CA GLU A 77 11.53 4.75 -9.99
C GLU A 77 11.65 5.41 -8.61
N MET A 78 12.31 4.75 -7.65
CA MET A 78 12.56 5.36 -6.35
C MET A 78 13.48 6.58 -6.46
N LYS A 79 14.52 6.54 -7.30
CA LYS A 79 15.37 7.73 -7.53
C LYS A 79 14.59 8.88 -8.19
N ASN A 80 13.72 8.58 -9.14
CA ASN A 80 12.85 9.57 -9.79
C ASN A 80 11.93 10.26 -8.77
N ASN A 81 11.54 9.55 -7.71
CA ASN A 81 10.79 10.09 -6.58
C ASN A 81 11.66 10.76 -5.50
N GLY A 82 12.95 10.99 -5.77
CA GLY A 82 13.86 11.73 -4.90
C GLY A 82 14.58 10.90 -3.83
N TYR A 83 14.49 9.57 -3.87
CA TYR A 83 15.20 8.71 -2.93
C TYR A 83 16.67 8.54 -3.34
N SER A 84 17.59 8.68 -2.38
CA SER A 84 19.01 8.38 -2.61
C SER A 84 19.24 6.87 -2.80
N SER A 85 20.32 6.48 -3.49
CA SER A 85 20.68 5.07 -3.68
C SER A 85 20.78 4.28 -2.37
N TYR A 86 21.24 4.93 -1.30
CA TYR A 86 21.31 4.33 0.03
C TYR A 86 19.92 4.07 0.61
N CYS A 87 19.02 5.07 0.53
CA CYS A 87 17.64 4.94 0.99
C CYS A 87 16.90 3.83 0.23
N CYS A 88 17.07 3.73 -1.09
CA CYS A 88 16.47 2.68 -1.89
C CYS A 88 16.89 1.29 -1.40
N ASP A 89 18.18 1.06 -1.15
CA ASP A 89 18.68 -0.24 -0.68
C ASP A 89 18.13 -0.59 0.72
N VAL A 90 18.10 0.38 1.65
CA VAL A 90 17.56 0.17 3.00
C VAL A 90 16.07 -0.12 2.97
N ILE A 91 15.29 0.64 2.21
CA ILE A 91 13.82 0.47 2.08
C ILE A 91 13.51 -0.88 1.44
N LEU A 92 14.17 -1.24 0.33
CA LEU A 92 13.95 -2.51 -0.36
C LEU A 92 14.33 -3.71 0.52
N LYS A 93 15.44 -3.62 1.28
CA LYS A 93 15.81 -4.65 2.26
C LYS A 93 14.81 -4.75 3.40
N TYR A 94 14.37 -3.62 3.95
CA TYR A 94 13.39 -3.61 5.04
C TYR A 94 12.06 -4.20 4.58
N ALA A 95 11.57 -3.80 3.41
CA ALA A 95 10.33 -4.28 2.84
C ALA A 95 10.38 -5.79 2.56
N ALA A 96 11.47 -6.29 1.97
CA ALA A 96 11.65 -7.72 1.72
C ALA A 96 11.65 -8.58 3.00
N ASN A 97 12.12 -8.01 4.13
CA ASN A 97 12.26 -8.74 5.40
C ASN A 97 11.04 -8.63 6.33
N ASN A 98 10.29 -7.53 6.26
CA ASN A 98 9.23 -7.22 7.23
C ASN A 98 7.84 -7.14 6.61
N LEU A 99 7.72 -6.70 5.36
CA LEU A 99 6.40 -6.57 4.71
C LEU A 99 6.00 -7.89 4.03
N TRP A 100 6.96 -8.68 3.55
CA TRP A 100 6.72 -9.88 2.72
C TRP A 100 7.38 -11.17 3.24
N LYS A 101 7.36 -11.37 4.57
CA LYS A 101 7.33 -12.73 5.12
C LYS A 101 5.91 -13.27 4.94
N ASP A 102 5.79 -14.53 4.53
CA ASP A 102 4.52 -15.22 4.23
C ASP A 102 3.36 -14.77 5.13
#